data_AF-A0A2E0YUV4-F1
#
_entry.id   AF-A0A2E0YUV4-F1
#
_cell.length_a   1.000
_cell.length_b   1.000
_cell.length_c   1.000
_cell.angle_alpha   90.00
_cell.angle_beta   90.00
_cell.angle_gamma   90.00
#
_symmetry.space_group_name_H-M   'P 1'
#
loop_
_entity.id
_entity.type
_entity.pdbx_description
1 polymer ?
#
loop_
_entity_poly.entity_id
_entity_poly.type
_entity_poly.pdbx_seq_one_letter_code
_entity_poly.pdbx_strand_id
1 'polypeptide(L)'
;MLRALLLAGVVLLAGGCKLAVIVVEGGEVQSLGSGTCVAGNICVIDIDADDFSETFTAVPAPGWRFLRWNAGGDFFCKDLTSADCELSNAGFGGDPLLAGIIASQRTFYIMPVFERQPDIVTIGGKQWYQPDLFAELSWLAISAACPGGPCSGMLNGQDMSGWTWESVDGVNALFNDVIGFEALDGPGFHVQLDSTWAPLLLGHFRSDFTGADDVVIGWTRNLDGVDGRLGQVIDSPSGNEDIAATALTVNWSTSGAAIGAWFSRPLP
;
A
#
# COMPACT_ATOMS: atom_id res chain seq x y z
N MET A 1 39.79 -43.90 -38.34
CA MET A 1 39.93 -42.45 -38.09
C MET A 1 38.54 -41.83 -38.21
N LEU A 2 38.14 -41.13 -37.16
CA LEU A 2 36.76 -40.86 -36.72
C LEU A 2 36.08 -39.80 -37.59
N ARG A 3 34.85 -40.07 -38.04
CA ARG A 3 33.95 -39.09 -38.67
C ARG A 3 33.54 -38.05 -37.62
N ALA A 4 33.92 -36.79 -37.82
CA ALA A 4 33.47 -35.69 -36.98
C ALA A 4 31.99 -35.39 -37.27
N LEU A 5 31.10 -35.78 -36.35
CA LEU A 5 29.72 -35.32 -36.29
C LEU A 5 29.70 -33.94 -35.64
N LEU A 6 29.44 -32.91 -36.44
CA LEU A 6 29.01 -31.60 -35.97
C LEU A 6 27.60 -31.75 -35.36
N LEU A 7 27.51 -31.78 -34.03
CA LEU A 7 26.25 -31.49 -33.34
C LEU A 7 25.99 -29.98 -33.44
N ALA A 8 25.15 -29.60 -34.40
CA ALA A 8 24.48 -28.31 -34.37
C ALA A 8 23.46 -28.37 -33.21
N GLY A 9 23.83 -27.80 -32.06
CA GLY A 9 22.89 -27.52 -30.99
C GLY A 9 21.92 -26.45 -31.45
N VAL A 10 20.79 -26.87 -32.02
CA VAL A 10 19.62 -26.01 -32.21
C VAL A 10 19.11 -25.69 -30.82
N VAL A 11 19.46 -24.51 -30.31
CA VAL A 11 18.72 -23.89 -29.21
C VAL A 11 17.33 -23.63 -29.79
N LEU A 12 16.38 -24.51 -29.52
CA LEU A 12 14.96 -24.24 -29.72
C LEU A 12 14.63 -23.02 -28.84
N LEU A 13 14.66 -21.82 -29.44
CA LEU A 13 13.99 -20.67 -28.87
C LEU A 13 12.52 -21.08 -28.77
N ALA A 14 12.05 -21.33 -27.55
CA ALA A 14 10.66 -21.66 -27.29
C ALA A 14 9.79 -20.57 -27.94
N GLY A 15 8.96 -21.00 -28.90
CA GLY A 15 7.97 -20.14 -29.54
C GLY A 15 6.93 -19.76 -28.50
N GLY A 16 6.71 -18.47 -28.26
CA GLY A 16 5.74 -17.97 -27.29
C GLY A 16 5.80 -16.46 -27.15
N CYS A 17 4.64 -15.86 -26.92
CA CYS A 17 4.51 -14.47 -26.50
C CYS A 17 5.15 -14.33 -25.11
N LYS A 18 5.76 -13.19 -24.82
CA LYS A 18 6.43 -12.94 -23.54
C LYS A 18 5.75 -11.84 -22.78
N LEU A 19 5.59 -12.00 -21.49
CA LEU A 19 5.26 -10.93 -20.56
C LEU A 19 6.50 -10.60 -19.73
N ALA A 20 6.96 -9.36 -19.81
CA ALA A 20 8.01 -8.83 -18.96
C ALA A 20 7.38 -8.02 -17.81
N VAL A 21 7.52 -8.54 -16.59
CA VAL A 21 7.17 -7.87 -15.34
C VAL A 21 8.38 -7.05 -14.91
N ILE A 22 8.32 -5.73 -15.10
CA ILE A 22 9.40 -4.82 -14.79
C ILE A 22 9.13 -4.20 -13.43
N VAL A 23 9.95 -4.50 -12.42
CA VAL A 23 9.79 -3.95 -11.07
C VAL A 23 10.97 -3.06 -10.76
N VAL A 24 10.71 -1.76 -10.66
CA VAL A 24 11.71 -0.77 -10.23
C VAL A 24 11.82 -0.74 -8.70
N GLU A 25 12.33 0.33 -8.11
CA GLU A 25 12.32 0.46 -6.65
C GLU A 25 10.91 0.68 -6.09
N GLY A 26 10.75 0.39 -4.80
CA GLY A 26 9.56 0.75 -4.03
C GLY A 26 8.53 -0.35 -3.82
N GLY A 27 8.78 -1.57 -4.28
CA GLY A 27 7.89 -2.71 -4.01
C GLY A 27 8.22 -3.96 -4.78
N GLU A 28 7.23 -4.83 -4.92
CA GLU A 28 7.27 -6.07 -5.67
C GLU A 28 5.96 -6.30 -6.42
N VAL A 29 5.96 -7.26 -7.34
CA VAL A 29 4.75 -7.76 -8.00
C VAL A 29 4.59 -9.22 -7.63
N GLN A 30 3.43 -9.58 -7.08
CA GLN A 30 3.11 -10.95 -6.70
C GLN A 30 2.10 -11.54 -7.67
N SER A 31 2.25 -12.84 -7.93
CA SER A 31 1.23 -13.62 -8.63
C SER A 31 1.27 -15.09 -8.20
N LEU A 32 0.12 -15.77 -8.29
CA LEU A 32 -0.02 -17.15 -7.81
C LEU A 32 0.64 -18.18 -8.72
N GLY A 33 0.62 -17.98 -10.04
CA GLY A 33 1.21 -18.91 -11.00
C GLY A 33 2.68 -18.59 -11.30
N SER A 34 2.98 -17.31 -11.52
CA SER A 34 4.28 -16.80 -11.95
C SER A 34 5.22 -16.44 -10.79
N GLY A 35 4.71 -16.43 -9.55
CA GLY A 35 5.48 -16.11 -8.35
C GLY A 35 5.71 -14.61 -8.12
N THR A 36 6.71 -14.29 -7.31
CA THR A 36 7.03 -12.90 -6.91
C THR A 36 8.18 -12.34 -7.74
N CYS A 37 7.96 -11.17 -8.35
CA CYS A 37 8.98 -10.36 -8.98
C CYS A 37 9.35 -9.17 -8.07
N VAL A 38 10.58 -9.17 -7.55
CA VAL A 38 11.03 -8.16 -6.57
C VAL A 38 11.69 -6.95 -7.22
N ALA A 39 11.76 -5.84 -6.49
CA ALA A 39 12.41 -4.59 -6.92
C ALA A 39 13.79 -4.79 -7.57
N GLY A 40 14.02 -4.03 -8.64
CA GLY A 40 15.28 -4.02 -9.40
C GLY A 40 15.40 -5.13 -10.43
N ASN A 41 14.40 -6.00 -10.57
CA ASN A 41 14.41 -7.12 -11.52
C ASN A 41 13.41 -6.94 -12.67
N ILE A 42 13.65 -7.72 -13.73
CA ILE A 42 12.71 -7.96 -14.80
C ILE A 42 12.45 -9.47 -14.85
N CYS A 43 11.22 -9.88 -14.53
CA CYS A 43 10.80 -11.28 -14.60
C CYS A 43 10.11 -11.51 -15.93
N VAL A 44 10.57 -12.49 -16.70
CA VAL A 44 10.01 -12.81 -18.02
C VAL A 44 9.22 -14.10 -17.91
N ILE A 45 7.95 -14.03 -18.30
CA ILE A 45 7.00 -15.14 -18.30
C ILE A 45 6.70 -15.47 -19.76
N ASP A 46 6.85 -16.74 -20.12
CA ASP A 46 6.45 -17.23 -21.44
C ASP A 46 4.96 -17.57 -21.42
N ILE A 47 4.21 -17.03 -22.38
CA ILE A 47 2.78 -17.27 -22.59
C ILE A 47 2.65 -18.08 -23.88
N ASP A 48 2.49 -19.39 -23.72
CA ASP A 48 2.33 -20.37 -24.80
C ASP A 48 0.90 -20.97 -24.87
N ALA A 49 0.11 -20.80 -23.80
CA ALA A 49 -1.26 -21.27 -23.71
C ALA A 49 -2.28 -20.25 -24.27
N ASP A 50 -3.35 -20.77 -24.88
CA ASP A 50 -4.49 -20.00 -25.39
C ASP A 50 -5.60 -19.78 -24.33
N ASP A 51 -5.34 -20.17 -23.09
CA ASP A 51 -6.21 -20.00 -21.92
C ASP A 51 -5.48 -19.40 -20.70
N PHE A 52 -4.34 -18.75 -20.91
CA PHE A 52 -3.62 -17.97 -19.90
C PHE A 52 -4.56 -16.97 -19.21
N SER A 53 -4.61 -17.03 -17.88
CA SER A 53 -5.35 -16.09 -17.05
C SER A 53 -4.64 -15.97 -15.70
N GLU A 54 -4.16 -14.77 -15.37
CA GLU A 54 -3.38 -14.53 -14.16
C GLU A 54 -3.53 -13.08 -13.68
N THR A 55 -3.60 -12.91 -12.35
CA THR A 55 -3.63 -11.59 -11.70
C THR A 55 -2.28 -11.28 -11.10
N PHE A 56 -1.74 -10.11 -11.44
CA PHE A 56 -0.51 -9.56 -10.90
C PHE A 56 -0.84 -8.44 -9.91
N THR A 57 -0.41 -8.58 -8.67
CA THR A 57 -0.68 -7.62 -7.60
C THR A 57 0.58 -6.83 -7.28
N ALA A 58 0.53 -5.51 -7.40
CA ALA A 58 1.62 -4.62 -6.98
C ALA A 58 1.60 -4.45 -5.46
N VAL A 59 2.67 -4.84 -4.79
CA VAL A 59 2.81 -4.77 -3.33
C VAL A 59 3.91 -3.75 -2.99
N PRO A 60 3.55 -2.58 -2.43
CA PRO A 60 4.54 -1.57 -2.03
C PRO A 60 5.46 -2.06 -0.91
N ALA A 61 6.71 -1.62 -0.92
CA ALA A 61 7.62 -1.78 0.20
C ALA A 61 7.27 -0.76 1.32
N PRO A 62 7.71 -0.96 2.57
CA PRO A 62 7.49 0.01 3.65
C PRO A 62 7.96 1.42 3.27
N GLY A 63 7.11 2.43 3.49
CA GLY A 63 7.37 3.82 3.11
C GLY A 63 7.06 4.17 1.65
N TRP A 64 6.50 3.23 0.87
CA TRP A 64 6.09 3.45 -0.52
C TRP A 64 4.60 3.18 -0.68
N ARG A 65 4.01 3.81 -1.71
CA ARG A 65 2.65 3.51 -2.18
C ARG A 65 2.67 3.11 -3.63
N PHE A 66 1.73 2.24 -4.01
CA PHE A 66 1.42 2.01 -5.41
C PHE A 66 0.65 3.21 -5.95
N LEU A 67 1.10 3.77 -7.07
CA LEU A 67 0.45 4.90 -7.71
C LEU A 67 -0.46 4.45 -8.85
N ARG A 68 0.08 3.63 -9.75
CA ARG A 68 -0.60 3.08 -10.94
C ARG A 68 0.31 2.12 -11.67
N TRP A 69 -0.25 1.39 -12.62
CA TRP A 69 0.50 0.67 -13.64
C TRP A 69 0.97 1.63 -14.75
N ASN A 70 2.23 1.47 -15.19
CA ASN A 70 2.82 2.33 -16.20
C ASN A 70 2.13 2.16 -17.57
N ALA A 71 2.24 3.19 -18.41
CA ALA A 71 1.63 3.24 -19.72
C ALA A 71 2.68 3.35 -20.84
N GLY A 72 2.33 2.87 -22.03
CA GLY A 72 3.19 2.87 -23.22
C GLY A 72 2.59 2.01 -24.34
N GLY A 73 3.34 1.75 -25.40
CA GLY A 73 2.87 0.96 -26.56
C GLY A 73 2.37 -0.42 -26.17
N ASP A 74 3.30 -1.28 -25.73
CA ASP A 74 3.05 -2.70 -25.42
C ASP A 74 2.82 -2.98 -23.93
N PHE A 75 2.49 -1.95 -23.14
CA PHE A 75 2.14 -2.14 -21.73
C PHE A 75 0.71 -2.68 -21.58
N PHE A 76 0.48 -3.57 -20.63
CA PHE A 76 -0.86 -3.91 -20.16
C PHE A 76 -1.21 -3.11 -18.90
N CYS A 77 -2.49 -3.15 -18.52
CA CYS A 77 -3.03 -2.43 -17.35
C CYS A 77 -2.73 -0.93 -17.35
N LYS A 78 -2.59 -0.32 -18.52
CA LYS A 78 -2.15 1.08 -18.69
C LYS A 78 -2.99 2.02 -17.84
N ASP A 79 -2.32 2.81 -16.99
CA ASP A 79 -2.92 3.82 -16.11
C ASP A 79 -3.95 3.27 -15.11
N LEU A 80 -4.01 1.95 -14.92
CA LEU A 80 -4.86 1.34 -13.91
C LEU A 80 -4.32 1.69 -12.52
N THR A 81 -5.18 2.24 -11.67
CA THR A 81 -4.87 2.61 -10.28
C THR A 81 -5.19 1.50 -9.28
N SER A 82 -5.86 0.43 -9.72
CA SER A 82 -5.94 -0.81 -8.96
C SER A 82 -4.57 -1.47 -8.89
N ALA A 83 -4.17 -1.91 -7.69
CA ALA A 83 -2.95 -2.68 -7.49
C ALA A 83 -3.00 -4.04 -8.21
N ASP A 84 -4.20 -4.56 -8.46
CA ASP A 84 -4.42 -5.80 -9.20
C ASP A 84 -4.55 -5.55 -10.70
N CYS A 85 -3.69 -6.20 -11.47
CA CYS A 85 -3.66 -6.23 -12.92
C CYS A 85 -3.96 -7.65 -13.41
N GLU A 86 -5.20 -7.90 -13.80
CA GLU A 86 -5.62 -9.17 -14.40
C GLU A 86 -5.30 -9.20 -15.89
N LEU A 87 -4.55 -10.22 -16.32
CA LEU A 87 -4.22 -10.50 -17.70
C LEU A 87 -4.84 -11.84 -18.09
N SER A 88 -5.74 -11.82 -19.08
CA SER A 88 -6.39 -13.02 -19.56
C SER A 88 -6.52 -13.03 -21.08
N ASN A 89 -6.18 -14.18 -21.67
CA ASN A 89 -6.53 -14.53 -23.05
C ASN A 89 -7.54 -15.70 -23.09
N ALA A 90 -8.05 -16.13 -21.93
CA ALA A 90 -9.06 -17.17 -21.83
C ALA A 90 -10.37 -16.75 -22.55
N GLY A 91 -11.01 -17.70 -23.21
CA GLY A 91 -12.25 -17.47 -23.96
C GLY A 91 -12.05 -16.92 -25.38
N PHE A 92 -10.81 -16.68 -25.81
CA PHE A 92 -10.46 -16.28 -27.18
C PHE A 92 -9.88 -17.42 -28.03
N GLY A 93 -9.98 -18.66 -27.55
CA GLY A 93 -9.49 -19.85 -28.27
C GLY A 93 -10.08 -19.95 -29.68
N GLY A 94 -9.19 -20.17 -30.66
CA GLY A 94 -9.55 -20.25 -32.08
C GLY A 94 -9.56 -18.92 -32.84
N ASP A 95 -9.29 -17.77 -32.19
CA ASP A 95 -9.04 -16.51 -32.89
C ASP A 95 -7.67 -16.56 -33.61
N PRO A 96 -7.61 -16.49 -34.96
CA PRO A 96 -6.36 -16.55 -35.72
C PRO A 96 -5.40 -15.40 -35.43
N LEU A 97 -5.90 -14.23 -35.02
CA LEU A 97 -5.06 -13.08 -34.69
C LEU A 97 -4.38 -13.29 -33.33
N LEU A 98 -5.13 -13.77 -32.34
CA LEU A 98 -4.56 -14.06 -31.02
C LEU A 98 -3.59 -15.25 -31.09
N ALA A 99 -3.94 -16.31 -31.82
CA ALA A 99 -3.02 -17.43 -32.07
C ALA A 99 -1.74 -16.95 -32.76
N GLY A 100 -1.84 -15.98 -33.68
CA GLY A 100 -0.69 -15.33 -34.30
C GLY A 100 0.18 -14.53 -33.32
N ILE A 101 -0.43 -13.89 -32.31
CA ILE A 101 0.29 -13.14 -31.27
C ILE A 101 0.95 -14.11 -30.27
N ILE A 102 0.24 -15.14 -29.81
CA ILE A 102 0.77 -16.17 -28.90
C ILE A 102 1.93 -16.93 -29.57
N ALA A 103 1.80 -17.28 -30.84
CA ALA A 103 2.87 -17.90 -31.60
C ALA A 103 4.02 -16.94 -31.98
N SER A 104 3.84 -15.62 -31.77
CA SER A 104 4.88 -14.62 -32.04
C SER A 104 5.89 -14.55 -30.90
N GLN A 105 7.07 -13.96 -31.16
CA GLN A 105 8.08 -13.64 -30.14
C GLN A 105 7.89 -12.23 -29.57
N ARG A 106 6.68 -11.69 -29.59
CA ARG A 106 6.41 -10.34 -29.06
C ARG A 106 6.52 -10.33 -27.55
N THR A 107 6.99 -9.21 -27.00
CA THR A 107 7.05 -8.98 -25.56
C THR A 107 6.11 -7.85 -25.20
N PHE A 108 5.22 -8.12 -24.26
CA PHE A 108 4.38 -7.14 -23.59
C PHE A 108 4.90 -6.88 -22.18
N TYR A 109 4.46 -5.78 -21.57
CA TYR A 109 5.04 -5.29 -20.34
C TYR A 109 3.97 -5.01 -19.30
N ILE A 110 4.27 -5.29 -18.04
CA ILE A 110 3.60 -4.65 -16.90
C ILE A 110 4.68 -4.05 -16.01
N MET A 111 4.41 -2.89 -15.45
CA MET A 111 5.36 -2.18 -14.61
C MET A 111 4.61 -1.33 -13.58
N PRO A 112 4.60 -1.71 -12.30
CA PRO A 112 4.02 -0.85 -11.29
C PRO A 112 4.86 0.42 -11.14
N VAL A 113 4.19 1.53 -10.86
CA VAL A 113 4.80 2.78 -10.45
C VAL A 113 4.59 2.92 -8.96
N PHE A 114 5.69 2.86 -8.20
CA PHE A 114 5.69 3.14 -6.78
C PHE A 114 6.18 4.57 -6.52
N GLU A 115 5.62 5.22 -5.50
CA GLU A 115 6.04 6.54 -5.05
C GLU A 115 6.41 6.50 -3.57
N ARG A 116 7.55 7.12 -3.22
CA ARG A 116 7.99 7.21 -1.82
C ARG A 116 7.10 8.19 -1.08
N GLN A 117 6.48 7.75 -0.01
CA GLN A 117 5.70 8.62 0.87
C GLN A 117 6.60 9.25 1.93
N PRO A 118 6.42 10.54 2.23
CA PRO A 118 7.20 11.20 3.27
C PRO A 118 6.80 10.68 4.65
N ASP A 119 7.80 10.58 5.54
CA ASP A 119 7.60 10.19 6.94
C ASP A 119 6.85 11.25 7.75
N ILE A 120 6.78 12.48 7.25
CA ILE A 120 6.08 13.61 7.85
C ILE A 120 5.16 14.24 6.81
N VAL A 121 3.90 14.44 7.17
CA VAL A 121 2.91 15.17 6.35
C VAL A 121 2.47 16.46 7.04
N THR A 122 1.91 17.38 6.28
CA THR A 122 1.42 18.67 6.79
C THR A 122 -0.05 18.82 6.48
N ILE A 123 -0.89 18.87 7.53
CA ILE A 123 -2.34 19.02 7.46
C ILE A 123 -2.78 19.88 8.65
N GLY A 124 -3.72 20.80 8.44
CA GLY A 124 -4.29 21.57 9.55
C GLY A 124 -3.31 22.53 10.23
N GLY A 125 -2.28 22.99 9.53
CA GLY A 125 -1.22 23.82 10.13
C GLY A 125 -0.29 23.08 11.10
N LYS A 126 -0.35 21.75 11.12
CA LYS A 126 0.53 20.88 11.92
C LYS A 126 1.33 19.96 11.00
N GLN A 127 2.47 19.51 11.50
CA GLN A 127 3.18 18.37 10.97
C GLN A 127 2.76 17.12 11.71
N TRP A 128 2.64 16.01 10.99
CA TRP A 128 2.23 14.72 11.51
C TRP A 128 3.23 13.66 11.09
N TYR A 129 3.71 12.86 12.02
CA TYR A 129 4.40 11.64 11.63
C TYR A 129 3.41 10.62 11.07
N GLN A 130 3.89 9.77 10.18
CA GLN A 130 3.17 8.57 9.76
C GLN A 130 3.02 7.61 10.95
N PRO A 131 1.81 7.12 11.26
CA PRO A 131 1.59 6.20 12.38
C PRO A 131 2.43 4.93 12.30
N ASP A 132 2.58 4.34 11.11
CA ASP A 132 3.33 3.11 10.84
C ASP A 132 4.79 3.16 11.33
N LEU A 133 5.40 4.35 11.41
CA LEU A 133 6.74 4.55 11.97
C LEU A 133 6.84 4.13 13.44
N PHE A 134 5.71 4.03 14.13
CA PHE A 134 5.60 3.64 15.53
C PHE A 134 4.81 2.35 15.74
N ALA A 135 4.54 1.62 14.65
CA ALA A 135 4.01 0.28 14.73
C ALA A 135 4.95 -0.63 15.55
N GLU A 136 4.41 -1.75 16.04
CA GLU A 136 5.08 -2.70 16.95
C GLU A 136 5.41 -2.15 18.35
N LEU A 137 5.27 -0.84 18.60
CA LEU A 137 5.39 -0.26 19.93
C LEU A 137 4.09 -0.48 20.72
N SER A 138 4.24 -0.96 21.96
CA SER A 138 3.12 -0.96 22.90
C SER A 138 2.74 0.46 23.31
N TRP A 139 1.47 0.63 23.69
CA TRP A 139 0.99 1.87 24.31
C TRP A 139 1.88 2.31 25.48
N LEU A 140 2.34 1.37 26.32
CA LEU A 140 3.22 1.66 27.46
C LEU A 140 4.57 2.25 27.04
N ALA A 141 5.15 1.77 25.93
CA ALA A 141 6.41 2.30 25.42
C ALA A 141 6.25 3.74 24.91
N ILE A 142 5.17 4.03 24.21
CA ILE A 142 4.83 5.39 23.73
C ILE A 142 4.58 6.32 24.92
N SER A 143 3.75 5.88 25.88
CA SER A 143 3.38 6.66 27.07
C SER A 143 4.60 7.01 27.94
N ALA A 144 5.56 6.09 28.05
CA ALA A 144 6.81 6.34 28.77
C ALA A 144 7.65 7.45 28.13
N ALA A 145 7.66 7.55 26.79
CA ALA A 145 8.40 8.59 26.06
C ALA A 145 7.63 9.93 25.98
N CYS A 146 6.29 9.88 26.11
CA CYS A 146 5.40 11.03 25.94
C CYS A 146 4.43 11.24 27.13
N PRO A 147 4.93 11.41 28.37
CA PRO A 147 4.08 11.50 29.55
C PRO A 147 3.20 12.76 29.50
N GLY A 148 1.90 12.57 29.28
CA GLY A 148 0.92 13.68 29.20
C GLY A 148 0.86 14.40 27.86
N GLY A 149 1.53 13.88 26.82
CA GLY A 149 1.49 14.42 25.46
C GLY A 149 2.87 14.80 24.94
N PRO A 150 3.57 15.80 25.51
CA PRO A 150 4.89 16.19 25.02
C PRO A 150 5.87 15.02 25.08
N CYS A 151 6.54 14.78 23.98
CA CYS A 151 7.48 13.67 23.84
C CYS A 151 8.93 14.12 24.03
N SER A 152 9.76 13.15 24.39
CA SER A 152 11.22 13.33 24.45
C SER A 152 11.94 12.02 24.16
N GLY A 153 13.20 12.11 23.72
CA GLY A 153 14.02 10.95 23.42
C GLY A 153 13.71 10.34 22.04
N MET A 154 13.94 9.04 21.93
CA MET A 154 13.84 8.31 20.66
C MET A 154 12.69 7.29 20.73
N LEU A 155 11.85 7.26 19.71
CA LEU A 155 10.86 6.18 19.49
C LEU A 155 11.08 5.59 18.11
N ASN A 156 11.35 4.28 18.05
CA ASN A 156 11.66 3.56 16.81
C ASN A 156 12.66 4.27 15.87
N GLY A 157 13.70 4.89 16.45
CA GLY A 157 14.71 5.64 15.70
C GLY A 157 14.32 7.07 15.30
N GLN A 158 13.13 7.54 15.65
CA GLN A 158 12.69 8.92 15.45
C GLN A 158 13.00 9.79 16.67
N ASP A 159 13.55 10.99 16.45
CA ASP A 159 13.73 12.00 17.50
C ASP A 159 12.40 12.68 17.79
N MET A 160 11.90 12.47 19.01
CA MET A 160 10.59 12.96 19.44
C MET A 160 10.64 14.36 20.06
N SER A 161 11.79 15.03 20.02
CA SER A 161 11.94 16.38 20.54
C SER A 161 11.01 17.37 19.80
N GLY A 162 10.13 18.02 20.57
CA GLY A 162 9.15 18.97 20.04
C GLY A 162 7.89 18.33 19.44
N TRP A 163 7.78 17.01 19.46
CA TRP A 163 6.57 16.28 19.09
C TRP A 163 5.64 16.09 20.28
N THR A 164 4.34 16.01 20.01
CA THR A 164 3.29 15.77 20.99
C THR A 164 2.50 14.56 20.56
N TRP A 165 2.34 13.59 21.46
CA TRP A 165 1.39 12.50 21.31
C TRP A 165 -0.03 13.05 21.38
N GLU A 166 -0.78 12.90 20.30
CA GLU A 166 -2.02 13.63 20.11
C GLU A 166 -3.20 13.07 20.90
N SER A 167 -4.06 13.98 21.33
CA SER A 167 -5.36 13.61 21.90
C SER A 167 -6.35 13.16 20.83
N VAL A 168 -7.40 12.47 21.26
CA VAL A 168 -8.62 12.24 20.49
C VAL A 168 -9.09 13.52 19.82
N ASP A 169 -9.19 14.63 20.56
CA ASP A 169 -9.59 15.93 19.99
C ASP A 169 -8.63 16.44 18.91
N GLY A 170 -7.33 16.15 19.06
CA GLY A 170 -6.32 16.54 18.08
C GLY A 170 -6.41 15.72 16.79
N VAL A 171 -6.66 14.41 16.91
CA VAL A 171 -6.88 13.52 15.76
C VAL A 171 -8.24 13.78 15.11
N ASN A 172 -9.28 14.11 15.87
CA ASN A 172 -10.54 14.58 15.31
C ASN A 172 -10.36 15.85 14.49
N ALA A 173 -9.58 16.81 14.98
CA ALA A 173 -9.28 18.03 14.22
C ALA A 173 -8.58 17.69 12.89
N LEU A 174 -7.59 16.76 12.91
CA LEU A 174 -6.96 16.25 11.69
C LEU A 174 -7.98 15.66 10.71
N PHE A 175 -8.87 14.78 11.18
CA PHE A 175 -9.87 14.14 10.32
C PHE A 175 -10.87 15.17 9.78
N ASN A 176 -11.34 16.10 10.63
CA ASN A 176 -12.26 17.16 10.24
C ASN A 176 -11.65 18.10 9.17
N ASP A 177 -10.34 18.39 9.22
CA ASP A 177 -9.65 19.18 8.20
C ASP A 177 -9.69 18.53 6.81
N VAL A 178 -9.73 17.20 6.73
CA VAL A 178 -9.75 16.45 5.46
C VAL A 178 -11.17 16.11 5.02
N ILE A 179 -12.05 15.80 5.96
CA ILE A 179 -13.48 15.54 5.72
C ILE A 179 -14.19 16.82 5.21
N GLY A 180 -13.75 18.01 5.65
CA GLY A 180 -14.27 19.29 5.16
C GLY A 180 -15.60 19.73 5.77
N PHE A 181 -16.12 18.98 6.75
CA PHE A 181 -17.20 19.39 7.64
C PHE A 181 -16.88 18.96 9.08
N GLU A 182 -17.39 19.69 10.08
CA GLU A 182 -17.22 19.34 11.49
C GLU A 182 -17.99 18.04 11.81
N ALA A 183 -17.37 16.89 11.54
CA ALA A 183 -18.00 15.58 11.61
C ALA A 183 -17.77 14.87 12.94
N LEU A 184 -16.62 15.13 13.58
CA LEU A 184 -16.19 14.43 14.79
C LEU A 184 -16.05 15.42 15.96
N ASP A 185 -16.86 15.21 17.01
CA ASP A 185 -16.72 15.85 18.32
C ASP A 185 -16.53 14.77 19.39
N GLY A 186 -15.52 14.94 20.25
CA GLY A 186 -15.07 13.93 21.21
C GLY A 186 -14.74 12.57 20.57
N PRO A 187 -14.63 11.48 21.34
CA PRO A 187 -14.50 10.16 20.73
C PRO A 187 -15.73 9.84 19.88
N GLY A 188 -15.55 9.80 18.56
CA GLY A 188 -16.64 9.61 17.62
C GLY A 188 -16.28 8.63 16.50
N PHE A 189 -17.25 8.36 15.65
CA PHE A 189 -17.02 7.76 14.35
C PHE A 189 -17.89 8.47 13.31
N HIS A 190 -17.34 8.62 12.12
CA HIS A 190 -17.99 9.15 10.94
C HIS A 190 -17.97 8.06 9.88
N VAL A 191 -19.12 7.80 9.26
CA VAL A 191 -19.27 6.76 8.24
C VAL A 191 -19.91 7.38 7.01
N GLN A 192 -19.35 7.10 5.84
CA GLN A 192 -19.90 7.52 4.55
C GLN A 192 -19.64 6.44 3.50
N LEU A 193 -20.63 6.16 2.65
CA LEU A 193 -20.43 5.30 1.48
C LEU A 193 -19.66 6.07 0.40
N ASP A 194 -18.64 5.44 -0.18
CA ASP A 194 -17.84 5.98 -1.29
C ASP A 194 -17.39 7.42 -1.06
N SER A 195 -16.76 7.65 0.08
CA SER A 195 -16.37 8.98 0.48
C SER A 195 -15.25 9.53 -0.41
N THR A 196 -15.25 10.84 -0.60
CA THR A 196 -14.13 11.51 -1.27
C THR A 196 -12.99 11.85 -0.30
N TRP A 197 -13.25 11.75 1.01
CA TRP A 197 -12.30 12.14 2.05
C TRP A 197 -11.36 10.99 2.45
N ALA A 198 -11.79 9.73 2.39
CA ALA A 198 -10.95 8.61 2.79
C ALA A 198 -9.75 8.41 1.84
N PRO A 199 -9.93 8.38 0.50
CA PRO A 199 -8.80 8.36 -0.44
C PRO A 199 -7.89 9.59 -0.32
N LEU A 200 -8.46 10.75 0.01
CA LEU A 200 -7.71 12.00 0.20
C LEU A 200 -6.78 11.90 1.43
N LEU A 201 -7.30 11.39 2.56
CA LEU A 201 -6.51 11.22 3.78
C LEU A 201 -5.41 10.16 3.59
N LEU A 202 -5.73 9.02 2.97
CA LEU A 202 -4.78 7.94 2.70
C LEU A 202 -3.80 8.27 1.55
N GLY A 203 -4.10 9.30 0.75
CA GLY A 203 -3.11 9.94 -0.09
C GLY A 203 -1.96 10.56 0.72
N HIS A 204 -2.23 10.98 1.96
CA HIS A 204 -1.23 11.53 2.88
C HIS A 204 -0.65 10.46 3.82
N PHE A 205 -1.49 9.61 4.41
CA PHE A 205 -1.06 8.63 5.40
C PHE A 205 -0.86 7.24 4.81
N ARG A 206 0.18 6.54 5.26
CA ARG A 206 0.45 5.16 4.82
C ARG A 206 -0.55 4.21 5.46
N SER A 207 -1.12 3.31 4.66
CA SER A 207 -1.99 2.26 5.18
C SER A 207 -1.16 1.16 5.84
N ASP A 208 -1.64 0.70 7.00
CA ASP A 208 -1.04 -0.33 7.85
C ASP A 208 -1.55 -1.75 7.49
N PHE A 209 -2.58 -1.86 6.64
CA PHE A 209 -3.19 -3.12 6.23
C PHE A 209 -3.25 -3.26 4.71
N THR A 210 -2.73 -4.37 4.19
CA THR A 210 -2.91 -4.79 2.80
C THR A 210 -4.08 -5.77 2.74
N GLY A 211 -5.20 -5.35 2.16
CA GLY A 211 -6.43 -6.12 2.04
C GLY A 211 -7.38 -5.46 1.05
N ALA A 212 -8.68 -5.73 1.17
CA ALA A 212 -9.68 -5.00 0.39
C ALA A 212 -9.80 -3.54 0.84
N ASP A 213 -9.54 -3.27 2.12
CA ASP A 213 -9.66 -1.95 2.73
C ASP A 213 -8.26 -1.39 3.02
N ASP A 214 -8.07 -0.10 2.75
CA ASP A 214 -6.90 0.65 3.20
C ASP A 214 -7.18 1.25 4.57
N VAL A 215 -6.32 0.93 5.55
CA VAL A 215 -6.52 1.36 6.95
C VAL A 215 -5.28 2.07 7.47
N VAL A 216 -5.44 3.24 8.06
CA VAL A 216 -4.41 3.86 8.92
C VAL A 216 -4.91 3.85 10.35
N ILE A 217 -4.10 3.38 11.30
CA ILE A 217 -4.51 3.29 12.70
C ILE A 217 -3.38 3.66 13.66
N GLY A 218 -3.74 4.38 14.72
CA GLY A 218 -2.76 4.77 15.71
C GLY A 218 -3.31 5.11 17.08
N TRP A 219 -2.47 4.89 18.09
CA TRP A 219 -2.72 5.29 19.47
C TRP A 219 -2.89 6.80 19.61
N THR A 220 -3.87 7.19 20.41
CA THR A 220 -4.03 8.55 20.94
C THR A 220 -3.68 8.57 22.43
N ARG A 221 -3.31 9.73 22.97
CA ARG A 221 -2.94 9.87 24.38
C ARG A 221 -4.10 9.74 25.36
N ASN A 222 -5.36 9.86 24.90
CA ASN A 222 -6.51 9.86 25.80
C ASN A 222 -6.69 8.48 26.44
N LEU A 223 -6.90 8.50 27.74
CA LEU A 223 -7.13 7.32 28.58
C LEU A 223 -8.56 7.39 29.12
N ASP A 224 -9.40 6.42 28.74
CA ASP A 224 -10.62 6.16 29.47
C ASP A 224 -10.47 4.79 30.13
N GLY A 225 -10.15 4.79 31.43
CA GLY A 225 -10.19 3.61 32.30
C GLY A 225 -9.66 2.32 31.69
N VAL A 226 -8.40 1.98 31.98
CA VAL A 226 -7.71 0.72 31.64
C VAL A 226 -7.41 0.42 30.16
N ASP A 227 -7.88 1.22 29.21
CA ASP A 227 -7.61 1.00 27.78
C ASP A 227 -7.19 2.29 27.03
N GLY A 228 -6.43 2.13 25.94
CA GLY A 228 -6.00 3.24 25.09
C GLY A 228 -6.98 3.47 23.94
N ARG A 229 -7.20 4.74 23.54
CA ARG A 229 -8.04 5.07 22.39
C ARG A 229 -7.24 5.09 21.08
N LEU A 230 -7.83 4.57 20.00
CA LEU A 230 -7.26 4.61 18.65
C LEU A 230 -8.00 5.60 17.77
N GLY A 231 -7.21 6.35 16.99
CA GLY A 231 -7.69 7.03 15.79
C GLY A 231 -7.46 6.11 14.59
N GLN A 232 -8.48 5.89 13.77
CA GLN A 232 -8.38 5.14 12.53
C GLN A 232 -9.12 5.81 11.39
N VAL A 233 -8.66 5.55 10.17
CA VAL A 233 -9.43 5.74 8.95
C VAL A 233 -9.40 4.46 8.11
N ILE A 234 -10.54 4.12 7.52
CA ILE A 234 -10.76 3.00 6.61
C ILE A 234 -11.33 3.55 5.30
N ASP A 235 -10.71 3.21 4.18
CA ASP A 235 -11.22 3.39 2.81
C ASP A 235 -11.51 2.00 2.23
N SER A 236 -12.79 1.71 2.04
CA SER A 236 -13.26 0.41 1.60
C SER A 236 -13.46 0.41 0.08
N PRO A 237 -13.52 -0.76 -0.59
CA PRO A 237 -13.77 -0.81 -2.02
C PRO A 237 -15.08 -0.11 -2.40
N SER A 238 -15.16 0.41 -3.62
CA SER A 238 -16.35 1.14 -4.07
C SER A 238 -17.66 0.35 -3.87
N GLY A 239 -18.66 1.00 -3.32
CA GLY A 239 -19.93 0.43 -2.85
C GLY A 239 -19.96 0.07 -1.36
N ASN A 240 -18.87 0.28 -0.63
CA ASN A 240 -18.76 0.01 0.81
C ASN A 240 -18.64 1.30 1.65
N GLU A 241 -18.66 1.11 2.97
CA GLU A 241 -18.57 2.19 3.96
C GLU A 241 -17.11 2.56 4.27
N ASP A 242 -16.80 3.84 4.19
CA ASP A 242 -15.56 4.42 4.71
C ASP A 242 -15.80 4.95 6.12
N ILE A 243 -14.79 4.80 6.97
CA ILE A 243 -14.93 5.05 8.42
C ILE A 243 -13.78 5.91 8.91
N ALA A 244 -14.07 7.03 9.57
CA ALA A 244 -13.11 7.76 10.40
C ALA A 244 -13.54 7.67 11.85
N ALA A 245 -12.70 7.14 12.76
CA ALA A 245 -13.08 6.92 14.15
C ALA A 245 -11.96 7.24 15.13
N THR A 246 -12.31 7.82 16.27
CA THR A 246 -11.41 8.05 17.42
C THR A 246 -11.93 7.42 18.71
N ALA A 247 -13.03 6.65 18.61
CA ALA A 247 -13.73 6.05 19.73
C ALA A 247 -13.30 4.60 20.06
N LEU A 248 -12.35 4.03 19.32
CA LEU A 248 -11.99 2.63 19.46
C LEU A 248 -11.08 2.38 20.66
N THR A 249 -11.39 1.32 21.40
CA THR A 249 -10.73 0.98 22.65
C THR A 249 -10.02 -0.35 22.50
N VAL A 250 -8.74 -0.40 22.87
CA VAL A 250 -7.95 -1.64 22.88
C VAL A 250 -7.07 -1.69 24.15
N ASN A 251 -6.69 -2.91 24.55
CA ASN A 251 -5.92 -3.15 25.76
C ASN A 251 -4.48 -2.60 25.65
N TRP A 252 -3.93 -2.03 26.73
CA TRP A 252 -2.58 -1.45 26.80
C TRP A 252 -1.43 -2.42 26.49
N SER A 253 -1.68 -3.73 26.67
CA SER A 253 -0.74 -4.80 26.35
C SER A 253 -0.77 -5.24 24.88
N THR A 254 -1.69 -4.69 24.08
CA THR A 254 -1.82 -5.03 22.67
C THR A 254 -0.65 -4.43 21.91
N SER A 255 0.33 -5.26 21.54
CA SER A 255 1.21 -4.96 20.42
C SER A 255 0.46 -5.35 19.15
N GLY A 256 -0.35 -4.44 18.61
CA GLY A 256 -0.78 -4.63 17.23
C GLY A 256 0.43 -4.39 16.36
N ALA A 257 0.94 -5.41 15.66
CA ALA A 257 2.04 -5.23 14.69
C ALA A 257 1.72 -4.13 13.66
N ALA A 258 0.44 -3.78 13.51
CA ALA A 258 -0.08 -2.75 12.63
C ALA A 258 -0.63 -1.50 13.36
N ILE A 259 -0.50 -1.36 14.69
CA ILE A 259 -1.00 -0.15 15.40
C ILE A 259 0.14 0.83 15.66
N GLY A 260 0.11 1.94 14.94
CA GLY A 260 1.02 3.06 15.08
C GLY A 260 0.66 4.04 16.20
N ALA A 261 1.13 5.29 16.11
CA ALA A 261 0.73 6.36 17.04
C ALA A 261 0.65 7.72 16.36
N TRP A 262 -0.34 8.51 16.76
CA TRP A 262 -0.56 9.85 16.22
C TRP A 262 0.30 10.87 16.95
N PHE A 263 1.34 11.35 16.30
CA PHE A 263 2.16 12.45 16.80
C PHE A 263 2.03 13.66 15.90
N SER A 264 1.94 14.83 16.51
CA SER A 264 1.98 16.09 15.79
C SER A 264 2.94 17.09 16.41
N ARG A 265 3.24 18.13 15.64
CA ARG A 265 3.80 19.38 16.16
C ARG A 265 3.29 20.57 15.33
N PRO A 266 3.28 21.79 15.89
CA PRO A 266 3.01 22.99 15.11
C PRO A 266 4.02 23.15 13.97
N LEU A 267 3.61 23.78 12.87
CA LEU A 267 4.56 24.25 11.87
C LEU A 267 5.52 25.28 12.49
N PRO A 268 6.81 25.28 12.09
CA PRO A 268 7.81 26.23 12.58
C PRO A 268 7.56 27.67 12.12
#